data_AF-A0A0A1WTD0-F1
#
_entry.id   AF-A0A0A1WTD0-F1
#
_cell.length_a   1.000
_cell.length_b   1.000
_cell.length_c   1.000
_cell.angle_alpha   90.00
_cell.angle_beta   90.00
_cell.angle_gamma   90.00
#
_symmetry.space_group_name_H-M   'P 1'
#
loop_
_entity.id
_entity.type
_entity.pdbx_description
1 polymer ?
#
loop_
_entity_poly.entity_id
_entity_poly.type
_entity_poly.pdbx_seq_one_letter_code
_entity_poly.pdbx_strand_id
1 'polypeptide(L)'
;MDYRRFSKESNIAVDWKLTRAKVRYMRRTYNKAKAWEGSTGAGSMEGETMKATLLKMCTFFYEMEEIFGSRVVESAVINDSLENNENNSEVDLNESASSAAVCEGECIDKTIRKGIYSRTAASDILQFQSEMIQLKKQKMEQEMSFKEKELELRERELRIKEKEVELREKQELLLKDKEMEMKVKELESNEKLKIMEIQMKERLAMEELKYKYK
;
A
#
# COMPACT_ATOMS: atom_id res chain seq x y z
N MET A 1 0.08 -14.17 -17.77
CA MET A 1 -0.73 -14.30 -16.54
C MET A 1 -2.17 -13.97 -16.88
N ASP A 2 -3.09 -14.85 -16.49
CA ASP A 2 -4.50 -14.72 -16.80
C ASP A 2 -5.25 -14.08 -15.62
N TYR A 3 -5.38 -12.74 -15.64
CA TYR A 3 -5.88 -11.96 -14.50
C TYR A 3 -7.33 -12.30 -14.12
N ARG A 4 -8.12 -12.82 -15.08
CA ARG A 4 -9.49 -13.28 -14.81
C ARG A 4 -9.51 -14.50 -13.89
N ARG A 5 -8.55 -15.42 -14.06
CA ARG A 5 -8.46 -16.63 -13.23
C ARG A 5 -8.03 -16.27 -11.81
N PHE A 6 -7.03 -15.40 -11.70
CA PHE A 6 -6.55 -14.90 -10.40
C PHE A 6 -7.66 -14.24 -9.58
N SER A 7 -8.45 -13.34 -10.17
CA SER A 7 -9.55 -12.65 -9.47
C SER A 7 -10.62 -13.62 -8.96
N LYS A 8 -10.92 -14.70 -9.72
CA LYS A 8 -11.86 -15.74 -9.30
C LYS A 8 -11.31 -16.59 -8.15
N GLU A 9 -10.05 -16.99 -8.21
CA GLU A 9 -9.41 -17.85 -7.21
C GLU A 9 -9.17 -17.13 -5.87
N SER A 10 -8.84 -15.83 -5.93
CA SER A 10 -8.56 -15.02 -4.74
C SER A 10 -9.81 -14.36 -4.12
N ASN A 11 -10.99 -14.57 -4.71
CA ASN A 11 -12.26 -13.97 -4.29
C ASN A 11 -12.18 -12.43 -4.14
N ILE A 12 -11.39 -11.78 -5.00
CA ILE A 12 -11.23 -10.33 -4.99
C ILE A 12 -12.23 -9.73 -5.98
N ALA A 13 -13.18 -8.95 -5.45
CA ALA A 13 -14.20 -8.22 -6.21
C ALA A 13 -13.61 -6.98 -6.93
N VAL A 14 -12.58 -7.18 -7.74
CA VAL A 14 -11.92 -6.12 -8.52
C VAL A 14 -11.97 -6.49 -10.00
N ASP A 15 -12.34 -5.52 -10.85
CA ASP A 15 -12.34 -5.72 -12.30
C ASP A 15 -10.91 -6.06 -12.79
N TRP A 16 -10.79 -7.15 -13.54
CA TRP A 16 -9.51 -7.63 -14.07
C TRP A 16 -8.82 -6.58 -14.96
N LYS A 17 -9.59 -5.68 -15.61
CA LYS A 17 -9.04 -4.56 -16.39
C LYS A 17 -8.30 -3.58 -15.49
N LEU A 18 -8.87 -3.27 -14.32
CA LEU A 18 -8.25 -2.38 -13.33
C LEU A 18 -6.99 -3.02 -12.75
N THR A 19 -7.05 -4.32 -12.39
CA THR A 19 -5.87 -5.07 -11.93
C THR A 19 -4.76 -5.04 -12.99
N ARG A 20 -5.09 -5.30 -14.26
CA ARG A 20 -4.13 -5.27 -15.36
C ARG A 20 -3.53 -3.87 -15.55
N ALA A 21 -4.35 -2.82 -15.49
CA ALA A 21 -3.88 -1.43 -15.59
C ALA A 21 -2.92 -1.08 -14.44
N LYS A 22 -3.26 -1.48 -13.21
CA LYS A 22 -2.42 -1.26 -12.03
C LYS A 22 -1.09 -2.00 -12.13
N VAL A 23 -1.09 -3.27 -12.54
CA VAL A 23 0.16 -4.05 -12.72
C VAL A 23 1.04 -3.44 -13.81
N ARG A 24 0.46 -2.95 -14.91
CA ARG A 24 1.21 -2.23 -15.95
C ARG A 24 1.82 -0.94 -15.41
N TYR A 25 1.06 -0.16 -14.66
CA TYR A 25 1.57 1.05 -14.03
C TYR A 25 2.74 0.75 -13.08
N MET A 26 2.57 -0.24 -12.20
CA MET A 26 3.61 -0.68 -11.27
C MET A 26 4.87 -1.16 -12.00
N ARG A 27 4.71 -1.92 -13.10
CA ARG A 27 5.85 -2.32 -13.94
C ARG A 27 6.53 -1.12 -14.58
N ARG A 28 5.77 -0.13 -15.07
CA ARG A 28 6.33 1.08 -15.68
C ARG A 28 7.14 1.90 -14.68
N THR A 29 6.63 2.09 -13.45
CA THR A 29 7.36 2.82 -12.41
C THR A 29 8.59 2.06 -11.93
N TYR A 30 8.49 0.73 -11.78
CA TYR A 30 9.64 -0.12 -11.47
C TYR A 30 10.72 -0.04 -12.54
N ASN A 31 10.38 -0.19 -13.82
CA ASN A 31 11.35 -0.10 -14.92
C ASN A 31 12.01 1.28 -14.98
N LYS A 32 11.26 2.36 -14.69
CA LYS A 32 11.82 3.71 -14.61
C LYS A 32 12.83 3.85 -13.47
N ALA A 33 12.52 3.30 -12.29
CA ALA A 33 13.43 3.28 -11.16
C ALA A 33 14.67 2.41 -11.43
N LYS A 34 14.51 1.25 -12.08
CA LYS A 34 15.61 0.35 -12.46
C LYS A 34 16.54 0.98 -13.50
N ALA A 35 15.97 1.67 -14.49
CA ALA A 35 16.75 2.43 -15.48
C ALA A 35 17.53 3.57 -14.81
N TRP A 36 16.94 4.24 -13.81
CA TRP A 36 17.62 5.26 -13.02
C TRP A 36 18.75 4.66 -12.18
N GLU A 37 18.53 3.52 -11.52
CA GLU A 37 19.54 2.78 -10.76
C GLU A 37 20.76 2.41 -11.62
N GLY A 38 20.53 1.99 -12.87
CA GLY A 38 21.60 1.67 -13.82
C GLY A 38 22.24 2.90 -14.51
N SER A 39 21.72 4.10 -14.30
CA SER A 39 22.25 5.32 -14.90
C SER A 39 23.48 5.84 -14.15
N THR A 40 24.42 6.47 -14.87
CA THR A 40 25.69 6.98 -14.33
C THR A 40 25.52 7.97 -13.15
N GLY A 41 24.34 8.56 -12.99
CA GLY A 41 24.02 9.45 -11.85
C GLY A 41 23.81 8.72 -10.52
N ALA A 42 23.42 7.44 -10.54
CA ALA A 42 23.18 6.67 -9.31
C ALA A 42 24.50 6.30 -8.60
N GLY A 43 25.56 6.00 -9.36
CA GLY A 43 26.86 5.58 -8.81
C GLY A 43 27.60 6.66 -8.01
N SER A 44 27.21 7.93 -8.12
CA SER A 44 27.79 9.05 -7.37
C SER A 44 27.10 9.30 -6.02
N MET A 45 25.99 8.63 -5.72
CA MET A 45 25.23 8.83 -4.49
C MET A 45 25.55 7.76 -3.46
N GLU A 46 25.61 8.16 -2.18
CA GLU A 46 25.77 7.23 -1.07
C GLU A 46 24.54 6.31 -0.93
N GLY A 47 24.76 5.07 -0.50
CA GLY A 47 23.77 3.99 -0.61
C GLY A 47 22.41 4.32 0.01
N GLU A 48 22.37 5.00 1.17
CA GLU A 48 21.11 5.38 1.83
C GLU A 48 20.29 6.37 1.00
N THR A 49 20.96 7.34 0.36
CA THR A 49 20.33 8.35 -0.49
C THR A 49 19.81 7.73 -1.79
N MET A 50 20.50 6.73 -2.32
CA MET A 50 20.04 5.94 -3.47
C MET A 50 18.74 5.19 -3.13
N LYS A 51 18.68 4.50 -1.99
CA LYS A 51 17.47 3.78 -1.56
C LYS A 51 16.28 4.73 -1.40
N ALA A 52 16.48 5.89 -0.78
CA ALA A 52 15.43 6.89 -0.60
C ALA A 52 14.90 7.41 -1.95
N THR A 53 15.77 7.62 -2.92
CA THR A 53 15.40 8.09 -4.27
C THR A 53 14.63 7.01 -5.05
N LEU A 54 15.07 5.76 -4.96
CA LEU A 54 14.37 4.62 -5.56
C LEU A 54 12.95 4.46 -4.99
N LEU A 55 12.81 4.54 -3.66
CA LEU A 55 11.50 4.46 -3.00
C LEU A 55 10.59 5.65 -3.35
N LYS A 56 11.16 6.83 -3.59
CA LYS A 56 10.42 8.01 -4.06
C LYS A 56 9.89 7.82 -5.49
N MET A 57 10.62 7.10 -6.34
CA MET A 57 10.19 6.76 -7.71
C MET A 57 9.22 5.57 -7.74
N CYS A 58 9.47 4.55 -6.92
CA CYS A 58 8.69 3.34 -6.84
C CYS A 58 8.65 2.88 -5.37
N THR A 59 7.51 3.10 -4.71
CA THR A 59 7.34 2.80 -3.27
C THR A 59 7.57 1.34 -2.90
N PHE A 60 7.41 0.43 -3.86
CA PHE A 60 7.53 -1.02 -3.66
C PHE A 60 8.74 -1.59 -4.43
N PHE A 61 9.81 -0.82 -4.58
CA PHE A 61 10.91 -1.18 -5.48
C PHE A 61 11.53 -2.56 -5.18
N TYR A 62 11.79 -2.86 -3.91
CA TYR A 62 12.47 -4.10 -3.50
C TYR A 62 11.55 -5.32 -3.56
N GLU A 63 10.27 -5.16 -3.20
CA GLU A 63 9.26 -6.21 -3.34
C GLU A 63 9.02 -6.54 -4.82
N MET A 64 9.08 -5.51 -5.67
CA MET A 64 8.96 -5.67 -7.12
C MET A 64 10.20 -6.32 -7.73
N GLU A 65 11.38 -6.15 -7.13
CA GLU A 65 12.59 -6.84 -7.56
C GLU A 65 12.51 -8.35 -7.33
N GLU A 66 11.86 -8.82 -6.27
CA GLU A 66 11.59 -10.25 -6.09
C GLU A 66 10.70 -10.83 -7.20
N ILE A 67 9.71 -10.05 -7.66
CA ILE A 67 8.73 -10.46 -8.65
C ILE A 67 9.27 -10.33 -10.10
N PHE A 68 10.00 -9.26 -10.39
CA PHE A 68 10.44 -8.88 -11.74
C PHE A 68 11.95 -9.03 -11.99
N GLY A 69 12.77 -9.14 -10.95
CA GLY A 69 14.21 -8.82 -10.91
C GLY A 69 15.17 -9.69 -11.73
N SER A 70 14.66 -10.57 -12.59
CA SER A 70 15.48 -11.32 -13.57
C SER A 70 14.94 -11.23 -14.99
N ARG A 71 13.80 -10.54 -15.20
CA ARG A 71 13.21 -10.29 -16.52
C ARG A 71 13.06 -8.80 -16.72
N VAL A 72 14.18 -8.07 -16.67
CA VAL A 72 14.19 -6.74 -17.26
C VAL A 72 14.03 -6.96 -18.76
N VAL A 73 12.79 -6.86 -19.24
CA VAL A 73 12.54 -6.71 -20.67
C VAL A 73 13.10 -5.33 -20.99
N GLU A 74 14.37 -5.33 -21.38
CA GLU A 74 14.97 -4.25 -22.15
C GLU A 74 13.94 -3.87 -23.19
N SER A 75 13.50 -2.61 -23.13
CA SER A 75 12.31 -2.10 -23.78
C SER A 75 12.31 -2.48 -25.25
N ALA A 76 11.70 -3.62 -25.60
CA ALA A 76 11.21 -3.84 -26.93
C ALA A 76 10.23 -2.69 -27.13
N VAL A 77 10.62 -1.77 -27.99
CA VAL A 77 9.82 -0.69 -28.54
C VAL A 77 8.64 -1.37 -29.24
N ILE A 78 7.67 -1.84 -28.48
CA ILE A 78 6.38 -2.22 -28.99
C ILE A 78 5.73 -0.88 -29.26
N ASN A 79 5.83 -0.46 -30.52
CA ASN A 79 4.98 0.55 -31.12
C ASN A 79 3.55 0.32 -30.62
N ASP A 80 3.10 1.13 -29.66
CA ASP A 80 1.69 1.29 -29.29
C ASP A 80 0.96 2.05 -30.43
N SER A 81 1.04 1.50 -31.66
CA SER A 81 0.52 2.11 -32.88
C SER A 81 -0.89 1.64 -33.26
N LEU A 82 -1.61 0.94 -32.39
CA LEU A 82 -2.99 0.55 -32.67
C LEU A 82 -3.86 0.76 -31.43
N GLU A 83 -4.86 1.60 -31.61
CA GLU A 83 -5.94 1.95 -30.68
C GLU A 83 -5.62 3.07 -29.69
N ASN A 84 -5.60 4.31 -30.19
CA ASN A 84 -6.39 5.39 -29.61
C ASN A 84 -6.42 6.57 -30.58
N ASN A 85 -7.53 6.65 -31.33
CA ASN A 85 -7.93 7.85 -32.03
C ASN A 85 -8.67 8.76 -31.05
N GLU A 86 -8.53 10.06 -31.30
CA GLU A 86 -9.27 11.20 -30.72
C GLU A 86 -8.67 11.90 -29.50
N ASN A 87 -7.85 12.92 -29.85
CA ASN A 87 -7.81 14.28 -29.32
C ASN A 87 -6.58 14.69 -28.48
N ASN A 88 -5.53 15.08 -29.23
CA ASN A 88 -4.65 16.26 -29.08
C ASN A 88 -5.00 17.22 -27.91
N SER A 89 -4.06 17.74 -27.11
CA SER A 89 -2.93 18.54 -27.59
C SER A 89 -1.63 18.39 -26.78
N GLU A 90 -0.61 18.07 -27.55
CA GLU A 90 0.84 18.24 -27.44
C GLU A 90 1.30 19.64 -26.97
N VAL A 91 2.18 19.70 -25.95
CA VAL A 91 3.26 20.68 -25.85
C VAL A 91 4.48 19.98 -25.25
N ASP A 92 5.40 19.62 -26.13
CA ASP A 92 6.79 19.28 -25.84
C ASP A 92 7.54 20.50 -25.28
N LEU A 93 8.28 20.33 -24.19
CA LEU A 93 9.52 21.08 -23.95
C LEU A 93 10.52 20.22 -23.17
N ASN A 94 11.37 19.59 -23.96
CA ASN A 94 12.71 19.11 -23.69
C ASN A 94 13.64 20.29 -23.35
N GLU A 95 14.37 20.26 -22.22
CA GLU A 95 15.78 20.68 -22.24
C GLU A 95 16.55 20.24 -20.99
N SER A 96 17.60 19.45 -21.25
CA SER A 96 18.68 19.10 -20.34
C SER A 96 19.57 20.30 -20.06
N ALA A 97 19.89 20.56 -18.79
CA ALA A 97 20.96 21.46 -18.41
C ALA A 97 22.11 20.66 -17.78
N SER A 98 23.24 20.58 -18.47
CA SER A 98 24.53 20.37 -17.83
C SER A 98 25.66 21.08 -18.57
N SER A 99 26.46 21.77 -17.76
CA SER A 99 27.91 21.90 -17.83
C SER A 99 28.45 23.31 -18.06
N ALA A 100 29.46 23.57 -17.24
CA ALA A 100 30.17 24.81 -17.02
C ALA A 100 31.17 25.12 -18.14
N ALA A 101 31.43 26.41 -18.40
CA ALA A 101 32.77 26.92 -18.65
C ALA A 101 32.78 28.46 -18.67
N VAL A 102 33.76 28.97 -17.94
CA VAL A 102 34.41 30.29 -17.92
C VAL A 102 34.38 31.05 -19.26
N CYS A 103 34.04 32.34 -19.22
CA CYS A 103 34.66 33.39 -20.06
C CYS A 103 34.62 34.74 -19.33
N GLU A 104 35.80 35.29 -19.06
CA GLU A 104 36.01 36.70 -18.70
C GLU A 104 35.66 37.61 -19.91
N GLY A 105 35.10 38.77 -19.62
CA GLY A 105 34.83 39.80 -20.63
C GLY A 105 34.32 41.08 -19.99
N GLU A 106 35.21 42.04 -19.77
CA GLU A 106 34.88 43.45 -19.54
C GLU A 106 33.99 43.99 -20.66
N CYS A 107 32.90 44.69 -20.34
CA CYS A 107 32.43 45.79 -21.20
C CYS A 107 31.34 46.68 -20.56
N ILE A 108 31.75 47.89 -20.20
CA ILE A 108 31.11 49.18 -20.52
C ILE A 108 29.75 49.49 -19.87
N ASP A 109 29.82 50.47 -18.96
CA ASP A 109 28.78 51.40 -18.54
C ASP A 109 27.80 51.77 -19.65
N LYS A 110 26.52 51.42 -19.47
CA LYS A 110 25.42 52.03 -20.22
C LYS A 110 24.26 52.43 -19.31
N THR A 111 24.32 53.73 -18.99
CA THR A 111 23.19 54.67 -19.09
C THR A 111 21.90 54.27 -18.39
N ILE A 112 21.76 54.79 -17.17
CA ILE A 112 20.49 55.01 -16.47
C ILE A 112 19.56 55.81 -17.39
N ARG A 113 18.66 55.13 -18.11
CA ARG A 113 17.46 55.75 -18.68
C ARG A 113 16.36 55.67 -17.64
N LYS A 114 16.09 56.81 -17.02
CA LYS A 114 14.91 57.04 -16.16
C LYS A 114 13.65 56.75 -16.98
N GLY A 115 13.15 55.51 -16.87
CA GLY A 115 11.84 55.12 -17.34
C GLY A 115 10.77 55.79 -16.48
N ILE A 116 9.79 56.38 -17.15
CA ILE A 116 8.59 56.96 -16.57
C ILE A 116 7.78 55.80 -15.99
N TYR A 117 8.10 55.35 -14.78
CA TYR A 117 7.25 54.41 -14.06
C TYR A 117 6.00 55.16 -13.60
N SER A 118 4.94 54.98 -14.37
CA SER A 118 3.58 55.38 -14.05
C SER A 118 3.26 54.94 -12.62
N ARG A 119 2.90 55.90 -11.74
CA ARG A 119 2.51 55.67 -10.34
C ARG A 119 1.35 54.66 -10.17
N THR A 120 0.66 54.31 -11.25
CA THR A 120 -0.42 53.32 -11.29
C THR A 120 0.06 51.86 -11.25
N ALA A 121 1.31 51.56 -11.66
CA ALA A 121 1.79 50.17 -11.77
C ALA A 121 2.05 49.48 -10.42
N ALA A 122 2.34 50.23 -9.35
CA ALA A 122 2.64 49.65 -8.04
C ALA A 122 1.39 49.10 -7.33
N SER A 123 0.22 49.73 -7.55
CA SER A 123 -1.05 49.30 -6.96
C SER A 123 -1.48 47.94 -7.51
N ASP A 124 -1.39 47.77 -8.82
CA ASP A 124 -1.78 46.54 -9.51
C ASP A 124 -0.88 45.35 -9.11
N ILE A 125 0.42 45.61 -8.91
CA ILE A 125 1.38 44.60 -8.44
C ILE A 125 1.04 44.15 -7.01
N LEU A 126 0.71 45.09 -6.11
CA LEU A 126 0.32 44.76 -4.73
C LEU A 126 -1.01 43.98 -4.68
N GLN A 127 -1.98 44.36 -5.52
CA GLN A 127 -3.24 43.62 -5.63
C GLN A 127 -3.00 42.18 -6.10
N PHE A 128 -2.21 41.99 -7.17
CA PHE A 128 -1.88 40.66 -7.68
C PHE A 128 -1.15 39.79 -6.63
N GLN A 129 -0.22 40.36 -5.87
CA GLN A 129 0.45 39.65 -4.79
C GLN A 129 -0.53 39.22 -3.69
N SER A 130 -1.50 40.06 -3.35
CA SER A 130 -2.54 39.74 -2.36
C SER A 130 -3.44 38.60 -2.84
N GLU A 131 -3.90 38.64 -4.09
CA GLU A 131 -4.69 37.57 -4.71
C GLU A 131 -3.91 36.24 -4.75
N MET A 132 -2.63 36.27 -5.11
CA MET A 132 -1.77 35.09 -5.11
C MET A 132 -1.60 34.49 -3.70
N ILE A 133 -1.47 35.32 -2.66
CA ILE A 133 -1.40 34.86 -1.27
C ILE A 133 -2.73 34.22 -0.84
N GLN A 134 -3.87 34.82 -1.19
CA GLN A 134 -5.19 34.27 -0.88
C GLN A 134 -5.40 32.92 -1.57
N LEU A 135 -5.02 32.79 -2.85
CA LEU A 135 -5.11 31.53 -3.59
C LEU A 135 -4.22 30.44 -2.97
N LYS A 136 -2.99 30.77 -2.57
CA LYS A 136 -2.11 29.85 -1.85
C LYS A 136 -2.70 29.41 -0.51
N LYS A 137 -3.30 30.33 0.23
CA LYS A 137 -3.98 30.03 1.50
C LYS A 137 -5.14 29.06 1.27
N GLN A 138 -6.02 29.35 0.31
CA GLN A 138 -7.16 28.49 -0.01
C GLN A 138 -6.71 27.09 -0.46
N LYS A 139 -5.63 27.00 -1.25
CA LYS A 139 -5.05 25.71 -1.66
C LYS A 139 -4.53 24.91 -0.47
N MET A 140 -3.83 25.55 0.47
CA MET A 140 -3.37 24.88 1.70
C MET A 140 -4.53 24.43 2.58
N GLU A 141 -5.58 25.25 2.73
CA GLU A 141 -6.78 24.89 3.50
C GLU A 141 -7.50 23.67 2.87
N GLN A 142 -7.63 23.65 1.55
CA GLN A 142 -8.18 22.49 0.84
C GLN A 142 -7.33 21.24 1.06
N GLU A 143 -6.00 21.34 0.90
CA GLU A 143 -5.08 20.21 1.11
C GLU A 143 -5.16 19.67 2.55
N MET A 144 -5.21 20.57 3.54
CA MET A 144 -5.40 20.19 4.94
C MET A 144 -6.73 19.48 5.16
N SER A 145 -7.83 19.99 4.59
CA SER A 145 -9.14 19.35 4.70
C SER A 145 -9.21 17.97 4.06
N PHE A 146 -8.46 17.74 2.97
CA PHE A 146 -8.35 16.42 2.35
C PHE A 146 -7.56 15.45 3.24
N LYS A 147 -6.42 15.89 3.79
CA LYS A 147 -5.62 15.09 4.72
C LYS A 147 -6.40 14.72 5.98
N GLU A 148 -7.18 15.66 6.51
CA GLU A 148 -8.05 15.43 7.68
C GLU A 148 -9.10 14.35 7.40
N LYS A 149 -9.80 14.43 6.26
CA LYS A 149 -10.78 13.40 5.85
C LYS A 149 -10.13 12.04 5.61
N GLU A 150 -8.93 12.02 5.03
CA GLU A 150 -8.17 10.78 4.82
C GLU A 150 -7.80 10.12 6.17
N LEU A 151 -7.33 10.91 7.14
CA LEU A 151 -7.05 10.43 8.49
C LEU A 151 -8.32 9.92 9.20
N GLU A 152 -9.44 10.63 9.07
CA GLU A 152 -10.71 10.22 9.67
C GLU A 152 -11.20 8.88 9.10
N LEU A 153 -11.10 8.69 7.77
CA LEU A 153 -11.44 7.42 7.13
C LEU A 153 -10.54 6.28 7.61
N ARG A 154 -9.23 6.55 7.74
CA ARG A 154 -8.26 5.57 8.24
C ARG A 154 -8.53 5.18 9.69
N GLU A 155 -8.92 6.14 10.54
CA GLU A 155 -9.29 5.86 11.93
C GLU A 155 -10.56 5.00 12.00
N ARG A 156 -11.58 5.29 11.19
CA ARG A 156 -12.80 4.47 11.11
C ARG A 156 -12.51 3.05 10.64
N GLU A 157 -11.63 2.88 9.65
CA GLU A 157 -11.22 1.56 9.17
C GLU A 157 -10.53 0.74 10.27
N LEU A 158 -9.62 1.37 11.03
CA LEU A 158 -8.96 0.72 12.16
C LEU A 158 -9.96 0.31 13.25
N ARG A 159 -10.92 1.18 13.57
CA ARG A 159 -11.97 0.90 14.56
C ARG A 159 -12.86 -0.28 14.14
N ILE A 160 -13.12 -0.45 12.86
CA ILE A 160 -13.88 -1.60 12.34
C ILE A 160 -13.05 -2.88 12.46
N LYS A 161 -11.77 -2.84 12.09
CA LYS A 161 -10.85 -3.99 12.21
C LYS A 161 -10.70 -4.44 13.67
N GLU A 162 -10.59 -3.51 14.60
CA GLU A 162 -10.52 -3.80 16.04
C GLU A 162 -11.78 -4.54 16.52
N LYS A 163 -12.96 -4.06 16.14
CA LYS A 163 -14.23 -4.74 16.47
C LYS A 163 -14.36 -6.12 15.83
N GLU A 164 -13.85 -6.31 14.61
CA GLU A 164 -13.85 -7.61 13.95
C GLU A 164 -12.98 -8.63 14.69
N VAL A 165 -11.79 -8.20 15.13
CA VAL A 165 -10.89 -9.03 15.95
C VAL A 165 -11.55 -9.39 17.28
N GLU A 166 -12.13 -8.41 17.98
CA GLU A 166 -12.82 -8.64 19.26
C GLU A 166 -13.98 -9.64 19.13
N LEU A 167 -14.75 -9.54 18.03
CA LEU A 167 -15.86 -10.46 17.77
C LEU A 167 -15.35 -11.88 17.47
N ARG A 168 -14.25 -12.00 16.72
CA ARG A 168 -13.59 -13.29 16.45
C ARG A 168 -13.09 -13.94 17.74
N GLU A 169 -12.43 -13.18 18.61
CA GLU A 169 -11.95 -13.67 19.91
C GLU A 169 -13.11 -14.15 20.81
N LYS A 170 -14.21 -13.39 20.86
CA LYS A 170 -15.42 -13.79 21.60
C LYS A 170 -16.02 -15.10 21.08
N GLN A 171 -16.04 -15.30 19.76
CA GLN A 171 -16.51 -16.56 19.17
C GLN A 171 -15.58 -17.72 19.51
N GLU A 172 -14.26 -17.51 19.48
CA GLU A 172 -13.27 -18.53 19.83
C GLU A 172 -13.40 -18.96 21.30
N LEU A 173 -13.55 -18.00 22.21
CA LEU A 173 -13.77 -18.27 23.63
C LEU A 173 -15.05 -19.09 23.86
N LEU A 174 -16.16 -18.71 23.20
CA LEU A 174 -17.41 -19.47 23.28
C LEU A 174 -17.29 -20.91 22.77
N LEU A 175 -16.48 -21.14 21.73
CA LEU A 175 -16.23 -22.49 21.23
C LEU A 175 -15.39 -23.30 22.21
N LYS A 176 -14.35 -22.69 22.80
CA LYS A 176 -13.53 -23.33 23.84
C LYS A 176 -14.35 -23.70 25.08
N ASP A 177 -15.24 -22.82 25.52
CA ASP A 177 -16.12 -23.09 26.66
C ASP A 177 -17.05 -24.28 26.39
N LYS A 178 -17.65 -24.35 25.20
CA LYS A 178 -18.49 -25.49 24.78
C LYS A 178 -17.69 -26.78 24.69
N GLU A 179 -16.46 -26.72 24.17
CA GLU A 179 -15.57 -27.89 24.11
C GLU A 179 -15.25 -28.42 25.51
N MET A 180 -14.92 -27.51 26.44
CA MET A 180 -14.65 -27.86 27.84
C MET A 180 -15.89 -28.46 28.52
N GLU A 181 -17.07 -27.90 28.28
CA GLU A 181 -18.33 -28.43 28.81
C GLU A 181 -18.60 -29.87 28.31
N MET A 182 -18.36 -30.13 27.03
CA MET A 182 -18.51 -31.47 26.45
C MET A 182 -17.51 -32.46 27.05
N LYS A 183 -16.25 -32.05 27.26
CA LYS A 183 -15.22 -32.88 27.92
C LYS A 183 -15.61 -33.22 29.36
N VAL A 184 -16.18 -32.27 30.10
CA VAL A 184 -16.67 -32.52 31.47
C VAL A 184 -17.79 -33.56 31.46
N LYS A 185 -18.79 -33.41 30.57
CA LYS A 185 -19.89 -34.38 30.45
C LYS A 185 -19.41 -35.78 30.05
N GLU A 186 -18.41 -35.85 29.18
CA GLU A 186 -17.78 -37.13 28.78
C GLU A 186 -17.07 -37.80 29.97
N LEU A 187 -16.32 -37.03 30.75
CA LEU A 187 -15.65 -37.54 31.96
C LEU A 187 -16.65 -38.03 33.01
N GLU A 188 -17.72 -37.28 33.26
CA GLU A 188 -18.79 -37.69 34.19
C GLU A 188 -19.48 -38.98 33.73
N SER A 189 -19.75 -39.12 32.43
CA SER A 189 -20.32 -40.35 31.87
C SER A 189 -19.38 -41.54 32.03
N ASN A 190 -18.09 -41.34 31.76
CA ASN A 190 -17.06 -42.37 31.93
C ASN A 190 -16.90 -42.80 33.40
N GLU A 191 -16.98 -41.86 34.35
CA GLU A 191 -16.93 -42.17 35.77
C GLU A 191 -18.15 -43.00 36.20
N LYS A 192 -19.36 -42.64 35.78
CA LYS A 192 -20.59 -43.41 36.06
C LYS A 192 -20.51 -44.83 35.51
N LEU A 193 -19.99 -45.01 34.30
CA LEU A 193 -19.80 -46.34 33.71
C LEU A 193 -18.82 -47.19 34.53
N LYS A 194 -17.68 -46.62 34.94
CA LYS A 194 -16.70 -47.31 35.79
C LYS A 194 -17.31 -47.73 37.13
N ILE A 195 -18.10 -46.86 37.75
CA ILE A 195 -18.80 -47.17 39.00
C ILE A 195 -19.76 -48.37 38.80
N MET A 196 -20.56 -48.37 37.73
CA MET A 196 -21.46 -49.48 37.41
C MET A 196 -20.69 -50.79 37.15
N GLU A 197 -19.57 -50.73 36.43
CA GLU A 197 -18.73 -51.89 36.16
C GLU A 197 -18.18 -52.51 37.46
N ILE A 198 -17.70 -51.67 38.39
CA ILE A 198 -17.20 -52.13 39.69
C ILE A 198 -18.32 -52.77 40.51
N GLN A 199 -19.50 -52.13 40.59
CA GLN A 199 -20.66 -52.68 41.29
C GLN A 199 -21.12 -54.02 40.70
N MET A 200 -21.07 -54.17 39.38
CA MET A 200 -21.40 -55.42 38.71
C MET A 200 -20.39 -56.53 39.03
N LYS A 201 -19.08 -56.21 38.98
CA LYS A 201 -18.01 -57.14 39.36
C LYS A 201 -18.11 -57.58 40.83
N GLU A 202 -18.46 -56.67 41.73
CA GLU A 202 -18.67 -56.97 43.15
C GLU A 202 -19.83 -57.96 43.35
N ARG A 203 -20.97 -57.75 42.67
CA ARG A 203 -22.11 -58.66 42.73
C ARG A 203 -21.76 -60.06 42.23
N LEU A 204 -21.05 -60.16 41.10
CA LEU A 204 -20.59 -61.43 40.55
C LEU A 204 -19.65 -62.17 41.52
N ALA A 205 -18.66 -61.47 42.08
CA ALA A 205 -17.72 -62.05 43.04
C ALA A 205 -18.44 -62.56 44.30
N MET A 206 -19.44 -61.83 44.78
CA MET A 206 -20.26 -62.25 45.93
C MET A 206 -21.12 -63.48 45.63
N GLU A 207 -21.66 -63.60 44.42
CA GLU A 207 -22.39 -64.80 43.99
C GLU A 207 -21.47 -66.01 43.85
N GLU A 208 -20.29 -65.84 43.25
CA GLU A 208 -19.28 -66.91 43.15
C GLU A 208 -18.87 -67.44 44.53
N LEU A 209 -18.66 -66.55 45.51
CA LEU A 209 -18.37 -66.96 46.88
C LEU A 209 -19.54 -67.75 47.48
N LYS A 210 -20.79 -67.31 47.30
CA LYS A 210 -21.96 -68.04 47.78
C LYS A 210 -22.08 -69.44 47.17
N TYR A 211 -21.70 -69.63 45.91
CA TYR A 211 -21.70 -70.95 45.26
C TYR A 211 -20.57 -71.86 45.76
N LYS A 212 -19.39 -71.31 46.08
CA LYS A 212 -18.24 -72.11 46.55
C LYS A 212 -18.37 -72.68 47.96
N TYR A 213 -19.14 -72.03 48.83
CA TYR A 213 -19.27 -72.39 50.25
C TYR A 213 -20.63 -73.01 50.61
N LYS A 214 -21.36 -73.52 49.63
CA LYS A 214 -22.66 -74.18 49.80
C LYS A 214 -22.56 -75.65 49.44
#